data_AF-A0A9Q9JES8-F1
#
_entry.id   AF-A0A9Q9JES8-F1
#
_cell.length_a   1.000
_cell.length_b   1.000
_cell.length_c   1.000
_cell.angle_alpha   90.00
_cell.angle_beta   90.00
_cell.angle_gamma   90.00
#
_symmetry.space_group_name_H-M   'P 1'
#
loop_
_entity.id
_entity.type
_entity.pdbx_description
1 polymer ?
#
loop_
_entity_poly.entity_id
_entity_poly.type
_entity_poly.pdbx_seq_one_letter_code
_entity_poly.pdbx_strand_id
1 'polypeptide(L)'
;MSFEIIAGLVVVILGAIAGAFGIGHARGTSKAEAKAEQQRTEDKATATVAAAERRADATKGASDVQEDVKRMGDDDVDRELRERFTRPGGG
;
A
#
# COMPACT_ATOMS: atom_id res chain seq x y z
N MET A 1 18.59 -44.58 43.85
CA MET A 1 17.50 -45.30 43.14
C MET A 1 16.23 -44.45 43.03
N SER A 2 15.54 -44.12 44.12
CA SER A 2 14.29 -43.33 44.06
C SER A 2 14.48 -41.85 43.74
N PHE A 3 15.56 -41.21 44.23
CA PHE A 3 15.83 -39.80 43.99
C PHE A 3 16.21 -39.49 42.53
N GLU A 4 16.94 -40.37 41.86
CA GLU A 4 17.33 -40.21 40.45
C GLU A 4 16.12 -40.28 39.51
N ILE A 5 15.14 -41.14 39.82
CA ILE A 5 13.89 -41.23 39.05
C ILE A 5 13.06 -39.95 39.21
N ILE A 6 13.00 -39.39 40.42
CA ILE A 6 12.29 -38.13 40.68
C ILE A 6 13.00 -36.96 39.97
N ALA A 7 14.32 -36.88 40.05
CA ALA A 7 15.10 -35.84 39.37
C ALA A 7 14.96 -35.93 37.84
N GLY A 8 15.01 -37.13 37.27
CA GLY A 8 14.79 -37.35 35.84
C GLY A 8 13.39 -36.91 35.39
N LEU A 9 12.36 -37.19 36.18
CA LEU A 9 10.98 -36.80 35.88
C LEU A 9 10.79 -35.27 35.89
N VAL A 10 11.43 -34.56 36.82
CA VAL A 10 11.39 -33.08 36.86
C VAL A 10 12.05 -32.48 35.61
N VAL A 11 13.19 -33.02 35.18
CA VAL A 11 13.89 -32.54 33.98
C VAL A 11 13.06 -32.75 32.71
N VAL A 12 12.35 -33.89 32.60
CA VAL A 12 11.46 -34.16 31.47
C VAL A 12 10.29 -33.17 31.41
N ILE A 13 9.68 -32.85 32.57
CA ILE A 13 8.57 -31.89 32.63
C ILE A 13 9.03 -30.49 32.23
N LEU A 14 10.17 -30.03 32.74
CA LEU A 14 10.72 -28.71 32.38
C LEU A 14 11.12 -28.65 30.89
N GLY A 15 11.70 -29.73 30.35
CA GLY A 15 12.01 -29.84 28.93
C GLY A 15 10.77 -29.77 28.04
N ALA A 16 9.67 -30.41 28.45
CA ALA A 16 8.40 -30.38 27.72
C ALA A 16 7.79 -28.96 27.71
N ILE A 17 7.84 -28.24 28.84
CA ILE A 17 7.34 -26.86 28.94
C ILE A 17 8.20 -25.91 28.09
N ALA A 18 9.52 -26.02 28.17
CA ALA A 18 10.44 -25.21 27.38
C ALA A 18 10.32 -25.48 25.87
N GLY A 19 10.15 -26.75 25.46
CA GLY A 19 9.92 -27.13 24.07
C GLY A 19 8.59 -26.59 23.52
N ALA A 20 7.52 -26.68 24.32
CA ALA A 20 6.22 -26.13 23.94
C ALA A 20 6.25 -24.58 23.81
N PHE A 21 6.94 -23.90 24.73
CA PHE A 21 7.05 -22.44 24.72
C PHE A 21 7.96 -21.92 23.59
N GLY A 22 9.08 -22.61 23.32
CA GLY A 22 10.00 -22.26 22.22
C GLY A 22 9.36 -22.44 20.83
N ILE A 23 8.61 -23.53 20.61
CA ILE A 23 7.90 -23.76 19.36
C ILE A 23 6.71 -22.80 19.21
N GLY A 24 5.99 -22.51 20.31
CA GLY A 24 4.88 -21.55 20.32
C GLY A 24 5.32 -20.12 19.98
N HIS A 25 6.44 -19.66 20.53
CA HIS A 25 6.98 -18.31 20.28
C HIS A 25 7.47 -18.16 18.84
N ALA A 26 8.20 -19.14 18.29
CA ALA A 26 8.67 -19.13 16.91
C ALA A 26 7.52 -19.09 15.88
N ARG A 27 6.38 -19.73 16.19
CA ARG A 27 5.19 -19.73 15.32
C ARG A 27 4.37 -18.44 15.44
N GLY A 28 4.40 -17.78 16.61
CA GLY A 28 3.70 -16.53 16.88
C GLY A 28 4.37 -15.33 16.20
N THR A 29 5.70 -15.21 16.28
CA THR A 29 6.47 -14.15 15.62
C THR A 29 6.40 -14.27 14.10
N SER A 30 6.55 -15.48 13.55
CA SER A 30 6.49 -15.73 12.11
C SER A 30 5.12 -15.39 11.49
N LYS A 31 4.01 -15.62 12.20
CA LYS A 31 2.67 -15.19 11.75
C LYS A 31 2.45 -13.69 11.85
N ALA A 32 3.07 -13.01 12.83
CA ALA A 32 2.95 -11.56 12.97
C ALA A 32 3.76 -10.84 11.88
N GLU A 33 4.97 -11.32 11.57
CA GLU A 33 5.81 -10.79 10.49
C GLU A 33 5.17 -10.99 9.12
N ALA A 34 4.62 -12.18 8.84
CA ALA A 34 3.94 -12.47 7.58
C ALA A 34 2.68 -11.62 7.36
N LYS A 35 1.97 -11.23 8.43
CA LYS A 35 0.81 -10.33 8.35
C LYS A 35 1.22 -8.87 8.15
N ALA A 36 2.29 -8.42 8.79
CA ALA A 36 2.81 -7.06 8.62
C ALA A 36 3.38 -6.85 7.21
N GLU A 37 4.02 -7.86 6.64
CA GLU A 37 4.53 -7.79 5.26
C GLU A 37 3.38 -7.80 4.24
N GLN A 38 2.34 -8.63 4.45
CA GLN A 38 1.12 -8.62 3.63
C GLN A 38 0.39 -7.27 3.66
N GLN A 39 0.19 -6.68 4.84
CA GLN A 39 -0.44 -5.35 4.93
C GLN A 39 0.39 -4.29 4.21
N ARG A 40 1.72 -4.33 4.31
CA ARG A 40 2.59 -3.40 3.58
C ARG A 40 2.56 -3.59 2.07
N THR A 41 2.35 -4.79 1.57
CA THR A 41 2.20 -5.03 0.12
C THR A 41 0.81 -4.63 -0.38
N GLU A 42 -0.25 -4.88 0.40
CA GLU A 42 -1.61 -4.44 0.11
C GLU A 42 -1.73 -2.90 0.12
N ASP A 43 -1.15 -2.23 1.12
CA ASP A 43 -1.13 -0.76 1.23
C ASP A 43 -0.30 -0.13 0.10
N LYS A 44 0.81 -0.76 -0.29
CA LYS A 44 1.59 -0.29 -1.45
C LYS A 44 0.83 -0.49 -2.76
N ALA A 45 0.11 -1.59 -2.92
CA ALA A 45 -0.68 -1.86 -4.12
C ALA A 45 -1.84 -0.86 -4.26
N THR A 46 -2.54 -0.56 -3.17
CA THR A 46 -3.62 0.44 -3.19
C THR A 46 -3.09 1.85 -3.48
N ALA A 47 -1.96 2.24 -2.87
CA ALA A 47 -1.34 3.53 -3.15
C ALA A 47 -0.83 3.67 -4.59
N THR A 48 -0.26 2.60 -5.17
CA THR A 48 0.21 2.62 -6.56
C THR A 48 -0.95 2.62 -7.55
N VAL A 49 -2.02 1.86 -7.29
CA VAL A 49 -3.25 1.89 -8.09
C VAL A 49 -3.88 3.29 -8.05
N ALA A 50 -4.05 3.88 -6.87
CA ALA A 50 -4.61 5.23 -6.75
C ALA A 50 -3.73 6.31 -7.41
N ALA A 51 -2.40 6.13 -7.42
CA ALA A 51 -1.49 7.02 -8.15
C ALA A 51 -1.58 6.80 -9.66
N ALA A 52 -1.75 5.56 -10.12
CA ALA A 52 -1.93 5.23 -11.53
C ALA A 52 -3.27 5.74 -12.07
N GLU A 53 -4.37 5.58 -11.33
CA GLU A 53 -5.69 6.12 -11.67
C GLU A 53 -5.65 7.65 -11.77
N ARG A 54 -5.07 8.33 -10.77
CA ARG A 54 -4.90 9.80 -10.84
C ARG A 54 -4.09 10.25 -12.05
N ARG A 55 -3.07 9.48 -12.45
CA ARG A 55 -2.29 9.78 -13.66
C ARG A 55 -3.10 9.52 -14.93
N ALA A 56 -3.88 8.45 -14.97
CA ALA A 56 -4.73 8.12 -16.10
C ALA A 56 -5.82 9.19 -16.30
N ASP A 57 -6.50 9.62 -15.23
CA ASP A 57 -7.50 10.68 -15.28
C ASP A 57 -6.91 12.02 -15.70
N ALA A 58 -5.74 12.40 -15.14
CA ALA A 58 -5.06 13.62 -15.56
C ALA A 58 -4.61 13.58 -17.02
N THR A 59 -4.13 12.42 -17.49
CA THR A 59 -3.74 12.24 -18.90
C THR A 59 -4.95 12.30 -19.80
N LYS A 60 -6.05 11.64 -19.44
CA LYS A 60 -7.29 11.66 -20.20
C LYS A 60 -7.87 13.07 -20.28
N GLY A 61 -7.99 13.77 -19.15
CA GLY A 61 -8.48 15.15 -19.14
C GLY A 61 -7.60 16.08 -19.98
N ALA A 62 -6.28 15.91 -19.96
CA ALA A 62 -5.38 16.67 -20.82
C ALA A 62 -5.55 16.32 -22.31
N SER A 63 -5.77 15.05 -22.64
CA SER A 63 -6.05 14.61 -24.01
C SER A 63 -7.39 15.13 -24.52
N ASP A 64 -8.45 15.07 -23.71
CA ASP A 64 -9.78 15.57 -24.05
C ASP A 64 -9.74 17.08 -24.34
N VAL A 65 -9.07 17.86 -23.47
CA VAL A 65 -8.87 19.31 -23.71
C VAL A 65 -8.07 19.57 -24.98
N GLN A 66 -7.02 18.81 -25.24
CA GLN A 66 -6.25 18.96 -26.48
C GLN A 66 -7.07 18.61 -27.72
N GLU A 67 -7.93 17.59 -27.65
CA GLU A 67 -8.81 17.21 -28.76
C GLU A 67 -9.87 18.27 -29.02
N ASP A 68 -10.50 18.79 -27.96
CA ASP A 68 -11.47 19.88 -28.07
C ASP A 68 -10.86 21.12 -28.74
N VAL A 69 -9.66 21.53 -28.29
CA VAL A 69 -8.95 22.67 -28.90
C VAL A 69 -8.57 22.39 -30.35
N LYS A 70 -8.09 21.18 -30.68
CA LYS A 70 -7.71 20.80 -32.07
C LYS A 70 -8.88 20.84 -33.03
N ARG A 71 -10.09 20.58 -32.54
CA ARG A 71 -11.31 20.48 -33.35
C ARG A 71 -12.05 21.81 -33.44
N MET A 72 -11.61 22.82 -32.69
CA MET A 72 -12.12 24.18 -32.69
C MET A 72 -11.54 24.96 -33.87
N GLY A 73 -12.35 25.83 -34.49
CA GLY A 73 -11.85 26.74 -35.53
C GLY A 73 -11.05 27.89 -34.91
N ASP A 74 -10.07 28.42 -35.65
CA ASP A 74 -9.20 29.50 -35.16
C ASP A 74 -10.00 30.72 -34.63
N ASP A 75 -11.08 31.10 -35.32
CA ASP A 75 -11.98 32.19 -34.91
C ASP A 75 -12.76 31.92 -33.61
N ASP A 76 -12.99 30.65 -33.29
CA ASP A 76 -13.66 30.24 -32.05
C ASP A 76 -12.67 30.23 -30.88
N VAL A 77 -11.43 29.79 -31.11
CA VAL A 77 -10.33 29.85 -30.13
C VAL A 77 -10.04 31.29 -29.73
N ASP A 78 -9.91 32.20 -30.69
CA ASP A 78 -9.68 33.63 -30.45
C ASP A 78 -10.82 34.28 -29.66
N ARG A 79 -12.06 33.85 -29.90
CA ARG A 79 -13.24 34.32 -29.18
C ARG A 79 -13.25 33.85 -27.73
N GLU A 80 -12.97 32.57 -27.47
CA GLU A 80 -12.87 32.06 -26.09
C GLU A 80 -11.74 32.72 -25.32
N LEU A 81 -10.58 32.91 -25.94
CA LEU A 81 -9.46 33.62 -25.32
C LEU A 81 -9.81 35.08 -25.02
N ARG A 82 -10.65 35.73 -25.83
CA ARG A 82 -11.11 37.10 -25.58
C ARG A 82 -12.18 37.20 -24.50
N GLU A 83 -13.12 36.26 -24.46
CA GLU A 83 -14.32 36.36 -23.60
C GLU A 83 -14.16 35.66 -22.24
N ARG A 84 -13.36 34.60 -22.16
CA ARG A 84 -13.31 33.70 -20.98
C ARG A 84 -11.94 33.60 -20.33
N PHE A 85 -10.86 33.84 -21.06
CA PHE A 85 -9.52 33.72 -20.49
C PHE A 85 -9.25 34.84 -19.48
N THR A 86 -9.07 34.45 -18.23
CA THR A 86 -8.59 35.34 -17.16
C THR A 86 -7.13 35.02 -16.94
N ARG A 87 -6.23 35.96 -17.29
CA ARG A 87 -4.79 35.78 -17.09
C ARG A 87 -4.49 35.63 -15.59
N PRO A 88 -3.95 34.50 -15.12
CA PRO A 88 -3.54 34.37 -13.73
C PRO A 88 -2.32 35.29 -13.48
N GLY A 89 -2.46 36.23 -12.54
CA GLY A 89 -1.39 37.17 -12.15
C GLY A 89 -1.32 38.49 -12.94
N GLY A 90 -2.37 38.86 -13.68
CA GLY A 90 -2.46 40.17 -14.33
C GLY A 90 -3.25 41.19 -13.50
N GLY A 91 -2.56 41.98 -12.67
CA GLY A 91 -3.13 43.12 -11.92
C GLY A 91 -3.40 42.84 -10.46
#